data_AF-A0A948C601-F1
#
_entry.id   AF-A0A948C601-F1
#
_cell.length_a   1.000
_cell.length_b   1.000
_cell.length_c   1.000
_cell.angle_alpha   90.00
_cell.angle_beta   90.00
_cell.angle_gamma   90.00
#
_symmetry.space_group_name_H-M   'P 1'
#
loop_
_entity.id
_entity.type
_entity.pdbx_description
1 polymer ?
#
loop_
_entity_poly.entity_id
_entity_poly.type
_entity_poly.pdbx_seq_one_letter_code
_entity_poly.pdbx_strand_id
1 'polypeptide(L)'
;MHTIIYKRTRHGYARIQTDGKLLITIPIKLKNDEKFKQSLIEKGEKLLKKYSQKNRIQTHGSDFVMLFGEQVPKSELPSIKEMKNYLKETLYEYAQPLLDEYAQKIGYTYNKITIRKTKSKW
;
A
#
# COMPACT_ATOMS: atom_id res chain seq x y z
N MET A 1 -8.57 21.23 2.85
CA MET A 1 -7.63 22.18 3.50
C MET A 1 -6.21 21.74 3.22
N HIS A 2 -5.34 22.66 2.80
CA HIS A 2 -3.92 22.40 2.59
C HIS A 2 -3.10 23.31 3.51
N THR A 3 -1.97 22.81 4.01
CA THR A 3 -1.07 23.57 4.89
C THR A 3 0.23 23.87 4.15
N ILE A 4 0.60 25.14 4.05
CA ILE A 4 1.85 25.58 3.42
C ILE A 4 2.88 25.89 4.51
N ILE A 5 4.04 25.26 4.42
CA ILE A 5 5.18 25.54 5.30
C ILE A 5 6.38 25.98 4.47
N TYR A 6 7.03 27.04 4.92
CA TYR A 6 8.28 27.51 4.33
C TYR A 6 9.46 26.91 5.09
N LYS A 7 10.39 26.26 4.38
CA LYS A 7 11.59 25.66 4.98
C LYS A 7 12.85 26.00 4.19
N ARG A 8 14.01 25.95 4.87
CA ARG A 8 15.33 26.04 4.22
C ARG A 8 15.65 24.72 3.50
N THR A 9 14.92 24.42 2.43
CA THR A 9 15.13 23.25 1.57
C THR A 9 15.48 23.66 0.15
N ARG A 10 16.15 22.79 -0.61
CA ARG A 10 16.48 23.03 -2.01
C ARG A 10 15.28 22.86 -2.95
N HIS A 11 14.37 21.97 -2.61
CA HIS A 11 13.21 21.61 -3.42
C HIS A 11 11.91 21.79 -2.65
N GLY A 12 10.86 22.16 -3.38
CA GLY A 12 9.48 22.12 -2.88
C GLY A 12 8.83 20.77 -3.17
N TYR A 13 7.93 20.35 -2.30
CA TYR A 13 7.22 19.09 -2.46
C TYR A 13 5.86 19.15 -1.77
N ALA A 14 4.95 18.31 -2.24
CA ALA A 14 3.65 18.07 -1.63
C ALA A 14 3.58 16.63 -1.12
N ARG A 15 3.03 16.42 0.07
CA ARG A 15 2.78 15.09 0.63
C ARG A 15 1.47 15.07 1.41
N ILE A 16 0.90 13.88 1.56
CA ILE A 16 -0.29 13.67 2.37
C ILE A 16 0.14 13.20 3.76
N GLN A 17 -0.34 13.88 4.79
CA GLN A 17 -0.10 13.53 6.19
C GLN A 17 -0.91 12.30 6.60
N THR A 18 -0.58 11.72 7.75
CA THR A 18 -1.28 10.54 8.28
C THR A 18 -2.77 10.79 8.54
N ASP A 19 -3.14 12.03 8.86
CA ASP A 19 -4.52 12.51 9.04
C ASP A 19 -5.24 12.83 7.71
N GLY A 20 -4.61 12.54 6.56
CA GLY A 20 -5.17 12.75 5.24
C GLY A 20 -5.06 14.19 4.71
N LYS A 21 -4.45 15.12 5.44
CA LYS A 21 -4.30 16.51 4.99
C LYS A 21 -3.12 16.69 4.05
N LEU A 22 -3.27 17.62 3.11
CA LEU A 22 -2.22 17.98 2.16
C LEU A 22 -1.23 18.96 2.80
N LEU A 23 0.05 18.57 2.87
CA LEU A 23 1.15 19.41 3.30
C LEU A 23 2.00 19.81 2.10
N ILE A 24 2.16 21.12 1.90
CA ILE A 24 2.99 21.72 0.86
C ILE A 24 4.19 22.37 1.53
N THR A 25 5.40 21.93 1.17
CA THR A 25 6.65 22.54 1.63
C THR A 25 7.27 23.35 0.50
N ILE A 26 7.52 24.63 0.76
CA ILE A 26 8.10 25.57 -0.21
C ILE A 26 9.47 26.05 0.30
N PRO A 27 10.53 26.03 -0.53
CA PRO A 27 11.79 26.67 -0.21
C PRO A 27 11.60 28.15 0.13
N ILE A 28 12.22 28.63 1.21
CA ILE A 28 12.13 30.06 1.60
C ILE A 28 12.51 30.99 0.43
N LYS A 29 13.48 30.59 -0.41
CA LYS A 29 13.90 31.35 -1.60
C LYS A 29 12.78 31.57 -2.63
N LEU A 30 11.78 30.68 -2.66
CA LEU A 30 10.65 30.72 -3.59
C LEU A 30 9.36 31.18 -2.91
N LYS A 31 9.45 31.77 -1.70
CA LYS A 31 8.28 32.22 -0.92
C LYS A 31 7.46 33.29 -1.64
N ASN A 32 8.04 34.07 -2.55
CA ASN A 32 7.33 35.12 -3.27
C ASN A 32 7.04 34.76 -4.74
N ASP A 33 7.38 33.54 -5.16
CA ASP A 33 7.10 33.05 -6.50
C ASP A 33 5.69 32.46 -6.55
N GLU A 34 4.72 33.29 -6.94
CA GLU A 34 3.31 32.91 -7.03
C GLU A 34 3.06 31.84 -8.10
N LYS A 35 3.80 31.85 -9.22
CA LYS A 35 3.67 30.83 -10.26
C LYS A 35 4.12 29.46 -9.74
N PHE A 36 5.23 29.42 -9.02
CA PHE A 36 5.72 28.20 -8.39
C PHE A 36 4.74 27.67 -7.33
N LYS A 37 4.21 28.56 -6.47
CA LYS A 37 3.21 28.20 -5.46
C LYS A 37 1.98 27.56 -6.10
N GLN A 38 1.40 28.23 -7.09
CA GLN A 38 0.18 27.75 -7.73
C GLN A 38 0.40 26.39 -8.40
N SER A 39 1.51 26.23 -9.12
CA SER A 39 1.86 24.94 -9.74
C SER A 39 2.01 23.80 -8.72
N LEU A 40 2.59 24.10 -7.54
CA LEU A 40 2.78 23.11 -6.49
C LEU A 40 1.46 22.77 -5.77
N ILE A 41 0.58 23.76 -5.58
CA ILE A 41 -0.77 23.57 -5.04
C ILE A 41 -1.58 22.67 -5.97
N GLU A 42 -1.65 22.98 -7.27
CA GLU A 42 -2.37 22.16 -8.25
C GLU A 42 -1.89 20.71 -8.29
N LYS A 43 -0.57 20.49 -8.23
CA LYS A 43 0.01 19.14 -8.16
C LYS A 43 -0.36 18.45 -6.86
N GLY A 44 -0.35 19.17 -5.75
CA GLY A 44 -0.77 18.66 -4.45
C GLY A 44 -2.26 18.29 -4.41
N GLU A 45 -3.12 19.08 -5.03
CA GLU A 45 -4.55 18.78 -5.14
C GLU A 45 -4.83 17.56 -6.01
N LYS A 46 -4.12 17.41 -7.13
CA LYS A 46 -4.15 16.18 -7.95
C LYS A 46 -3.72 14.95 -7.13
N LEU A 47 -2.70 15.09 -6.29
CA LEU A 47 -2.26 14.04 -5.36
C LEU A 47 -3.35 13.70 -4.34
N LEU A 48 -3.99 14.71 -3.74
CA LEU A 48 -5.08 14.53 -2.78
C LEU A 48 -6.29 13.83 -3.41
N LYS A 49 -6.68 14.23 -4.62
CA LYS A 49 -7.76 13.59 -5.38
C LYS A 49 -7.46 12.10 -5.63
N LYS A 50 -6.25 11.78 -6.13
CA LYS A 50 -5.81 10.38 -6.32
C LYS A 50 -5.82 9.58 -5.03
N TYR A 51 -5.40 10.19 -3.92
CA TYR A 51 -5.39 9.54 -2.62
C TYR A 51 -6.79 9.29 -2.09
N SER A 52 -7.72 10.24 -2.26
CA SER A 52 -9.12 10.08 -1.86
C SER A 52 -9.86 8.99 -2.67
N GLN A 53 -9.47 8.81 -3.94
CA GLN A 53 -10.01 7.74 -4.80
C GLN A 53 -9.36 6.38 -4.54
N LYS A 54 -8.20 6.36 -3.90
CA LYS A 54 -7.53 5.11 -3.54
C LYS A 54 -8.30 4.53 -2.36
N ASN A 55 -9.21 3.59 -2.64
CA ASN A 55 -9.77 2.71 -1.62
C ASN A 55 -8.60 2.13 -0.83
N ARG A 56 -8.36 2.68 0.37
CA ARG A 56 -7.39 2.11 1.31
C ARG A 56 -7.99 0.78 1.71
N ILE A 57 -7.53 -0.28 1.04
CA ILE A 57 -7.83 -1.64 1.45
C ILE A 57 -7.32 -1.75 2.89
N GLN A 58 -8.23 -1.77 3.85
CA GLN A 58 -7.89 -1.96 5.25
C GLN A 58 -7.36 -3.38 5.36
N THR A 59 -6.06 -3.52 5.58
CA THR A 59 -5.41 -4.83 5.65
C THR A 59 -5.53 -5.47 7.03
N HIS A 60 -5.96 -4.69 8.03
CA HIS A 60 -6.17 -5.11 9.39
C HIS A 60 -7.11 -4.12 10.10
N GLY A 61 -7.94 -4.64 11.00
CA GLY A 61 -8.81 -3.87 11.88
C GLY A 61 -8.73 -4.35 13.32
N SER A 62 -9.65 -3.89 14.17
CA SER A 62 -9.84 -4.44 15.53
C SER A 62 -10.15 -5.93 15.46
N ASP A 63 -11.02 -6.33 14.53
CA ASP A 63 -11.68 -7.64 14.56
C ASP A 63 -11.32 -8.55 13.38
N PHE A 64 -10.59 -8.02 12.39
CA PHE A 64 -10.22 -8.79 11.19
C PHE A 64 -8.77 -8.54 10.78
N VAL A 65 -8.26 -9.44 9.96
CA VAL A 65 -7.03 -9.29 9.18
C VAL A 65 -7.33 -9.68 7.74
N MET A 66 -6.68 -9.02 6.79
CA MET A 66 -6.81 -9.40 5.39
C MET A 66 -5.76 -10.46 5.04
N LEU A 67 -6.22 -11.64 4.64
CA LEU A 67 -5.38 -12.73 4.14
C LEU A 67 -5.74 -13.01 2.68
N PHE A 68 -4.75 -12.91 1.80
CA PHE A 68 -4.88 -13.24 0.36
C PHE A 68 -6.05 -12.56 -0.39
N GLY A 69 -6.49 -11.38 0.08
CA GLY A 69 -7.59 -10.62 -0.53
C GLY A 69 -8.94 -10.78 0.17
N GLU A 70 -9.03 -11.64 1.18
CA GLU A 70 -10.22 -11.90 1.98
C GLU A 70 -10.07 -11.34 3.40
N GLN A 71 -11.17 -10.86 3.98
CA GLN A 71 -11.20 -10.44 5.38
C GLN A 71 -11.48 -11.65 6.27
N VAL A 72 -10.50 -12.02 7.08
CA VAL A 72 -10.58 -13.13 8.02
C VAL A 72 -10.75 -12.58 9.44
N PRO A 73 -11.83 -12.95 10.15
CA PRO A 73 -12.02 -12.59 11.55
C PRO A 73 -10.87 -13.09 12.42
N LYS A 74 -10.42 -12.26 13.37
CA LYS A 74 -9.35 -12.65 14.30
C LYS A 74 -9.74 -13.81 15.20
N SER A 75 -11.04 -14.02 15.43
CA SER A 75 -11.57 -15.17 16.16
C SER A 75 -11.35 -16.50 15.45
N GLU A 76 -11.20 -16.49 14.13
CA GLU A 76 -10.95 -17.69 13.31
C GLU A 76 -9.46 -17.95 13.12
N LEU A 77 -8.60 -17.03 13.57
CA LEU A 77 -7.17 -17.20 13.47
C LEU A 77 -6.68 -18.22 14.51
N PRO A 78 -5.80 -19.15 14.09
CA PRO A 78 -5.26 -20.14 15.01
C PRO A 78 -4.25 -19.52 15.97
N SER A 79 -3.76 -20.34 16.90
CA SER A 79 -2.73 -19.92 17.85
C SER A 79 -1.44 -19.50 17.13
N ILE A 80 -0.61 -18.65 17.77
CA ILE A 80 0.67 -18.18 17.21
C ILE A 80 1.58 -19.35 16.78
N LYS A 81 1.51 -20.49 17.49
CA LYS A 81 2.30 -21.68 17.19
C LYS A 81 1.89 -22.32 15.86
N GLU A 82 0.60 -22.33 15.57
CA GLU A 82 0.01 -22.96 14.37
C GLU A 82 -0.08 -21.99 13.18
N MET A 83 -0.03 -20.69 13.45
CA MET A 83 -0.14 -19.60 12.47
C MET A 83 0.76 -19.80 11.25
N LYS A 84 1.98 -20.32 11.44
CA LYS A 84 2.92 -20.55 10.34
C LYS A 84 2.41 -21.61 9.35
N ASN A 85 1.82 -22.69 9.87
CA ASN A 85 1.32 -23.78 9.02
C ASN A 85 0.04 -23.33 8.34
N TYR A 86 -0.88 -22.74 9.10
CA TYR A 86 -2.11 -22.14 8.59
C TYR A 86 -1.85 -21.19 7.42
N LEU A 87 -0.99 -20.18 7.60
CA LEU A 87 -0.68 -19.23 6.52
C LEU A 87 -0.07 -19.91 5.28
N LYS A 88 0.66 -21.01 5.45
CA LYS A 88 1.26 -21.75 4.35
C LYS A 88 0.21 -22.56 3.59
N GLU A 89 -0.70 -23.21 4.31
CA GLU A 89 -1.81 -23.99 3.76
C GLU A 89 -2.79 -23.07 3.03
N THR A 90 -3.26 -22.01 3.69
CA THR A 90 -4.18 -21.03 3.08
C THR A 90 -3.58 -20.37 1.83
N LEU A 91 -2.28 -20.03 1.84
CA LEU A 91 -1.62 -19.49 0.64
C LEU A 91 -1.54 -20.53 -0.48
N TYR A 92 -1.33 -21.80 -0.15
CA TYR A 92 -1.26 -22.87 -1.14
C TYR A 92 -2.61 -23.07 -1.81
N GLU A 93 -3.67 -23.17 -1.02
CA GLU A 93 -5.05 -23.31 -1.49
C GLU A 93 -5.48 -22.14 -2.36
N TYR A 94 -5.11 -20.92 -1.98
CA TYR A 94 -5.38 -19.72 -2.78
C TYR A 94 -4.59 -19.71 -4.10
N ALA A 95 -3.29 -20.04 -4.06
CA ALA A 95 -2.40 -19.89 -5.21
C ALA A 95 -2.53 -21.00 -6.25
N GLN A 96 -2.85 -22.24 -5.83
CA GLN A 96 -2.90 -23.39 -6.71
C GLN A 96 -3.86 -23.22 -7.90
N PRO A 97 -5.16 -22.94 -7.72
CA PRO A 97 -6.09 -22.84 -8.85
C PRO A 97 -5.71 -21.72 -9.83
N LEU A 98 -5.19 -20.59 -9.32
CA LEU A 98 -4.70 -19.49 -10.15
C LEU A 98 -3.51 -19.93 -11.02
N LEU A 99 -2.52 -20.60 -10.41
CA LEU A 99 -1.34 -21.07 -11.12
C LEU A 99 -1.66 -22.20 -12.10
N ASP A 100 -2.60 -23.09 -11.77
CA ASP A 100 -3.12 -24.12 -12.67
C ASP A 100 -3.75 -23.49 -13.92
N GLU A 101 -4.58 -22.47 -13.75
CA GLU A 101 -5.20 -21.74 -14.87
C GLU A 101 -4.15 -21.12 -15.79
N TYR A 102 -3.14 -20.45 -15.22
CA TYR A 102 -2.09 -19.83 -16.02
C TYR A 102 -1.19 -20.86 -16.71
N ALA A 103 -0.85 -21.95 -16.02
CA ALA A 103 -0.04 -23.03 -16.56
C ALA A 103 -0.71 -23.66 -17.79
N GLN A 104 -2.01 -23.91 -17.73
CA GLN A 104 -2.81 -24.38 -18.88
C GLN A 104 -2.77 -23.39 -20.04
N LYS A 105 -2.97 -22.08 -19.77
CA LYS A 105 -2.96 -21.04 -20.81
C LYS A 105 -1.64 -20.93 -21.56
N ILE A 106 -0.51 -21.18 -20.90
CA ILE A 106 0.82 -21.11 -21.51
C ILE A 106 1.35 -22.48 -21.97
N GLY A 107 0.54 -23.55 -21.86
CA GLY A 107 0.94 -24.91 -22.22
C GLY A 107 2.10 -25.45 -21.39
N TYR A 108 2.24 -25.00 -20.14
CA TYR A 108 3.31 -25.42 -19.23
C TYR A 108 2.78 -26.34 -18.15
N THR A 109 3.55 -27.36 -17.77
CA THR A 109 3.25 -28.22 -16.62
C THR A 109 4.31 -28.04 -15.55
N TYR A 110 3.88 -27.82 -14.31
CA TYR A 110 4.76 -27.71 -13.16
C TYR A 110 4.56 -28.90 -12.23
N ASN A 111 5.64 -29.36 -11.58
CA ASN A 111 5.58 -30.55 -10.73
C ASN A 111 4.96 -30.29 -9.35
N LYS A 112 5.29 -29.15 -8.73
CA LYS A 112 4.76 -28.76 -7.42
C LYS A 112 4.92 -27.27 -7.15
N ILE A 113 3.99 -26.69 -6.40
CA ILE A 113 4.12 -25.35 -5.82
C ILE A 113 4.90 -25.45 -4.52
N THR A 114 5.87 -24.58 -4.32
CA THR A 114 6.62 -24.49 -3.06
C THR A 114 6.52 -23.10 -2.47
N ILE A 115 6.04 -23.03 -1.22
CA ILE A 115 5.95 -21.78 -0.47
C ILE A 115 7.16 -21.69 0.45
N ARG A 116 7.97 -20.66 0.26
CA ARG A 116 9.14 -20.35 1.08
C ARG A 116 8.96 -19.03 1.81
N LYS A 117 9.31 -19.02 3.11
CA LYS A 117 9.45 -17.77 3.85
C LYS A 117 10.76 -17.10 3.43
N THR A 118 10.68 -15.93 2.83
CA THR A 118 11.86 -15.13 2.52
C THR A 118 12.13 -14.15 3.67
N LYS A 119 13.40 -13.92 3.98
CA LYS A 119 13.80 -12.77 4.79
C LYS A 119 13.92 -11.59 3.83
N SER A 120 13.17 -10.53 4.08
CA SER A 120 13.39 -9.29 3.35
C SER A 120 14.72 -8.69 3.79
N LYS A 121 15.53 -8.21 2.84
CA LYS A 121 16.69 -7.36 3.15
C LYS A 121 16.15 -5.99 3.57
N TRP A 122 15.87 -5.81 4.85
CA TRP A 122 15.73 -4.50 5.47
C TRP A 122 16.83 -4.37 6.51
#